data_AF-A0A4P5UPE1-F1
#
_entry.id   AF-A0A4P5UPE1-F1
#
_cell.length_a   1.000
_cell.length_b   1.000
_cell.length_c   1.000
_cell.angle_alpha   90.00
_cell.angle_beta   90.00
_cell.angle_gamma   90.00
#
_symmetry.space_group_name_H-M   'P 1'
#
loop_
_entity.id
_entity.type
_entity.pdbx_description
1 polymer ?
#
loop_
_entity_poly.entity_id
_entity_poly.type
_entity_poly.pdbx_seq_one_letter_code
_entity_poly.pdbx_strand_id
1 'polypeptide(L)'
;MSSLQKPFTLIAGPCVVESPELLYQVCETIAPIAKDCQFDFVFKASYRKANRTSINGFTGIGDKQALEHIQAVANAHGVRSITDIHESPEAKIAAEYVDILQIPAFLCRQTELLQAAGSTGKIVNIKKGQFLAPDDIGKQAEKASKAGASSVWLTERGTTFGYHDLVVDFRSLLIMKETGHPIMYDATHSLQLPGGGEQSGGLRAYIKPLARAAMAVGIDGIFIETHPQPEKALSDSATQFPLIHMKSFLHELAQLRHVINSFE
;
A
#
# COMPACT_ATOMS: atom_id res chain seq x y z
N MET A 1 -10.98 9.00 -20.97
CA MET A 1 -10.76 10.18 -20.11
C MET A 1 -9.27 10.31 -19.92
N SER A 2 -8.63 11.43 -20.27
CA SER A 2 -7.16 11.52 -20.20
C SER A 2 -6.68 11.41 -18.74
N SER A 3 -5.49 10.82 -18.55
CA SER A 3 -4.83 10.65 -17.24
C SER A 3 -4.60 11.96 -16.47
N LEU A 4 -4.74 13.11 -17.15
CA LEU A 4 -4.57 14.46 -16.60
C LEU A 4 -5.70 14.88 -15.65
N GLN A 5 -6.87 14.23 -15.64
CA GLN A 5 -8.01 14.67 -14.82
C GLN A 5 -8.09 14.02 -13.43
N LYS A 6 -7.36 12.94 -13.16
CA LYS A 6 -7.36 12.30 -11.83
C LYS A 6 -6.06 12.60 -11.08
N PRO A 7 -6.15 12.99 -9.78
CA PRO A 7 -4.96 13.18 -8.97
C PRO A 7 -4.24 11.83 -8.79
N PHE A 8 -2.91 11.87 -8.74
CA PHE A 8 -2.09 10.67 -8.52
C PHE A 8 -2.14 10.29 -7.04
N THR A 9 -2.44 9.03 -6.74
CA THR A 9 -2.57 8.59 -5.34
C THR A 9 -1.20 8.27 -4.75
N LEU A 10 -0.89 8.84 -3.60
CA LEU A 10 0.24 8.43 -2.77
C LEU A 10 -0.32 7.70 -1.54
N ILE A 11 -0.04 6.41 -1.40
CA ILE A 11 -0.29 5.66 -0.18
C ILE A 11 1.03 5.58 0.59
N ALA A 12 1.14 6.23 1.74
CA ALA A 12 2.38 6.21 2.51
C ALA A 12 2.19 6.29 4.02
N GLY A 13 3.13 5.71 4.74
CA GLY A 13 3.19 5.76 6.21
C GLY A 13 4.03 4.60 6.77
N PRO A 14 4.11 4.43 8.10
CA PRO A 14 4.90 3.36 8.68
C PRO A 14 4.27 1.98 8.44
N CYS A 15 5.08 0.93 8.51
CA CYS A 15 4.60 -0.44 8.30
C CYS A 15 3.50 -0.85 9.28
N VAL A 16 3.70 -0.60 10.57
CA VAL A 16 2.77 -0.93 11.66
C VAL A 16 2.66 0.26 12.61
N VAL A 17 1.57 0.35 13.36
CA VAL A 17 1.46 1.30 14.46
C VAL A 17 2.39 0.88 15.61
N GLU A 18 3.56 1.52 15.69
CA GLU A 18 4.52 1.33 16.78
C GLU A 18 4.22 2.26 17.96
N SER A 19 3.93 3.53 17.67
CA SER A 19 3.52 4.53 18.65
C SER A 19 2.73 5.67 17.97
N PRO A 20 1.93 6.45 18.72
CA PRO A 20 1.24 7.63 18.19
C PRO A 20 2.20 8.67 17.62
N GLU A 21 3.34 8.90 18.30
CA GLU A 21 4.35 9.89 17.90
C GLU A 21 4.94 9.57 16.54
N LEU A 22 5.20 8.28 16.27
CA LEU A 22 5.66 7.81 14.96
C LEU A 22 4.64 8.16 13.88
N LEU A 23 3.35 7.89 14.12
CA LEU A 23 2.31 8.16 13.13
C LEU A 23 2.22 9.66 12.81
N TYR A 24 2.20 10.51 13.84
CA TYR A 24 2.17 11.97 13.69
C TYR A 24 3.40 12.47 12.93
N GLN A 25 4.62 12.07 13.34
CA GLN A 25 5.85 12.50 12.69
C GLN A 25 5.86 12.17 11.19
N VAL A 26 5.43 10.95 10.83
CA VAL A 26 5.40 10.51 9.43
C VAL A 26 4.33 11.27 8.64
N CYS A 27 3.11 11.39 9.16
CA CYS A 27 2.03 12.08 8.47
C CYS A 27 2.31 13.58 8.29
N GLU A 28 2.76 14.25 9.35
CA GLU A 28 3.10 15.67 9.37
C GLU A 28 4.22 15.99 8.36
N THR A 29 5.18 15.07 8.20
CA THR A 29 6.26 15.24 7.21
C THR A 29 5.73 15.08 5.78
N ILE A 30 4.89 14.07 5.51
CA ILE A 30 4.51 13.70 4.14
C ILE A 30 3.37 14.57 3.59
N ALA A 31 2.37 14.90 4.41
CA ALA A 31 1.19 15.64 3.98
C ALA A 31 1.50 16.95 3.20
N PRO A 32 2.37 17.86 3.70
CA PRO A 32 2.70 19.08 2.95
C PRO A 32 3.49 18.78 1.66
N ILE A 33 4.33 17.75 1.64
CA ILE A 33 5.10 17.35 0.45
C ILE A 33 4.15 16.82 -0.63
N ALA A 34 3.22 15.94 -0.25
CA ALA A 34 2.25 15.38 -1.18
C ALA A 34 1.35 16.47 -1.77
N LYS A 35 0.92 17.44 -0.95
CA LYS A 35 0.17 18.61 -1.40
C LYS A 35 0.95 19.44 -2.44
N ASP A 36 2.23 19.70 -2.20
CA ASP A 36 3.12 20.39 -3.14
C ASP A 36 3.28 19.63 -4.47
N CYS A 37 3.34 18.30 -4.39
CA CYS A 37 3.38 17.41 -5.57
C CYS A 37 2.01 17.22 -6.26
N GLN A 38 0.92 17.80 -5.73
CA GLN A 38 -0.46 17.56 -6.16
C GLN A 38 -0.87 16.08 -6.14
N PHE A 39 -0.34 15.33 -5.19
CA PHE A 39 -0.70 13.94 -4.95
C PHE A 39 -1.84 13.85 -3.93
N ASP A 40 -2.76 12.93 -4.20
CA ASP A 40 -3.83 12.55 -3.27
C ASP A 40 -3.25 11.60 -2.22
N PHE A 41 -2.91 12.15 -1.06
CA PHE A 41 -2.25 11.42 0.01
C PHE A 41 -3.25 10.60 0.84
N VAL A 42 -2.94 9.32 0.96
CA VAL A 42 -3.59 8.33 1.82
C VAL A 42 -2.58 7.88 2.87
N PHE A 43 -2.84 8.19 4.14
CA PHE A 43 -2.01 7.77 5.26
C PHE A 43 -2.20 6.28 5.54
N LYS A 44 -1.10 5.51 5.50
CA LYS A 44 -1.11 4.07 5.73
C LYS A 44 -0.43 3.71 7.03
N ALA A 45 -1.08 2.86 7.83
CA ALA A 45 -0.41 2.04 8.83
C ALA A 45 -1.22 0.75 9.07
N SER A 46 -0.55 -0.36 9.33
CA SER A 46 -1.22 -1.60 9.74
C SER A 46 -1.50 -1.53 11.24
N TYR A 47 -2.75 -1.76 11.67
CA TYR A 47 -3.06 -1.84 13.11
C TYR A 47 -2.47 -3.09 13.77
N ARG A 48 -2.25 -4.15 12.98
CA ARG A 48 -1.67 -5.41 13.41
C ARG A 48 -0.84 -6.06 12.30
N LYS A 49 0.19 -6.83 12.66
CA LYS A 49 0.90 -7.76 11.77
C LYS A 49 0.49 -9.20 12.08
N ALA A 50 -0.38 -9.78 11.26
CA ALA A 50 -0.89 -11.14 11.48
C ALA A 50 -0.09 -12.25 10.76
N ASN A 51 0.96 -11.91 10.02
CA ASN A 51 1.68 -12.81 9.11
C ASN A 51 3.21 -12.77 9.32
N ARG A 52 3.66 -12.61 10.57
CA ARG A 52 5.08 -12.61 10.90
C ARG A 52 5.69 -14.01 10.70
N THR A 53 6.94 -14.05 10.23
CA THR A 53 7.72 -15.30 10.10
C THR A 53 8.02 -15.92 11.47
N SER A 54 8.30 -15.09 12.48
CA SER A 54 8.59 -15.52 13.85
C SER A 54 7.41 -15.26 14.79
N ILE A 55 7.13 -16.22 15.68
CA ILE A 55 6.11 -16.12 16.73
C ILE A 55 6.41 -15.00 17.74
N ASN A 56 7.69 -14.64 17.90
CA ASN A 56 8.14 -13.59 18.81
C ASN A 56 8.20 -12.20 18.13
N GLY A 57 7.77 -12.10 16.88
CA GLY A 57 7.75 -10.82 16.16
C GLY A 57 6.71 -9.86 16.74
N PHE A 58 7.04 -8.56 16.78
CA PHE A 58 6.08 -7.52 17.17
C PHE A 58 4.81 -7.57 16.29
N THR A 59 3.64 -7.59 16.93
CA THR A 59 2.35 -7.71 16.25
C THR A 59 1.53 -6.42 16.27
N GLY A 60 1.69 -5.56 17.27
CA GLY A 60 0.98 -4.28 17.37
C GLY A 60 0.75 -3.86 18.83
N ILE A 61 0.14 -2.69 19.02
CA ILE A 61 -0.20 -2.12 20.35
C ILE A 61 -1.63 -2.44 20.81
N GLY A 62 -2.39 -3.21 20.02
CA GLY A 62 -3.80 -3.51 20.23
C GLY A 62 -4.69 -2.88 19.17
N ASP A 63 -5.60 -3.67 18.60
CA ASP A 63 -6.30 -3.33 17.36
C ASP A 63 -7.11 -2.02 17.46
N LYS A 64 -7.95 -1.89 18.49
CA LYS A 64 -8.79 -0.70 18.67
C LYS A 64 -7.95 0.57 18.87
N GLN A 65 -6.96 0.50 19.75
CA GLN A 65 -6.06 1.63 20.03
C GLN A 65 -5.30 2.06 18.77
N ALA A 66 -4.77 1.12 18.01
CA ALA A 66 -4.07 1.40 16.78
C ALA A 66 -4.99 2.03 15.71
N LEU A 67 -6.22 1.51 15.56
CA LEU A 67 -7.23 2.09 14.66
C LEU A 67 -7.63 3.52 15.05
N GLU A 68 -7.84 3.79 16.35
CA GLU A 68 -8.11 5.14 16.87
C GLU A 68 -6.96 6.11 16.54
N HIS A 69 -5.70 5.68 16.67
CA HIS A 69 -4.55 6.51 16.34
C HIS A 69 -4.43 6.77 14.83
N ILE A 70 -4.68 5.77 13.98
CA ILE A 70 -4.70 5.95 12.52
C ILE A 70 -5.74 6.99 12.13
N GLN A 71 -6.97 6.87 12.65
CA GLN A 71 -8.05 7.81 12.38
C GLN A 71 -7.70 9.22 12.88
N ALA A 72 -7.20 9.35 14.10
CA ALA A 72 -6.87 10.64 14.70
C ALA A 72 -5.81 11.39 13.87
N VAL A 73 -4.75 10.71 13.45
CA VAL A 73 -3.67 11.30 12.65
C VAL A 73 -4.15 11.72 11.26
N ALA A 74 -4.95 10.88 10.62
CA ALA A 74 -5.51 11.18 9.30
C ALA A 74 -6.45 12.40 9.36
N ASN A 75 -7.35 12.43 10.35
CA ASN A 75 -8.26 13.56 10.57
C ASN A 75 -7.52 14.86 10.88
N ALA A 76 -6.48 14.81 11.73
CA ALA A 76 -5.69 15.99 12.10
C ALA A 76 -5.01 16.66 10.89
N HIS A 77 -4.71 15.89 9.84
CA HIS A 77 -4.05 16.39 8.62
C HIS A 77 -5.00 16.52 7.43
N GLY A 78 -6.29 16.18 7.60
CA GLY A 78 -7.29 16.24 6.52
C GLY A 78 -6.99 15.29 5.36
N VAL A 79 -6.41 14.11 5.65
CA VAL A 79 -6.05 13.10 4.64
C VAL A 79 -6.87 11.84 4.85
N ARG A 80 -7.00 11.02 3.79
CA ARG A 80 -7.64 9.70 3.91
C ARG A 80 -6.69 8.72 4.58
N SER A 81 -7.23 7.63 5.12
CA SER A 81 -6.48 6.56 5.76
C SER A 81 -6.74 5.19 5.17
N ILE A 82 -5.74 4.31 5.26
CA ILE A 82 -5.80 2.92 4.83
C ILE A 82 -5.14 2.00 5.87
N THR A 83 -5.81 0.87 6.15
CA THR A 83 -5.25 -0.22 6.95
C THR A 83 -5.69 -1.56 6.38
N ASP A 84 -4.96 -2.63 6.70
CA ASP A 84 -5.24 -3.99 6.24
C ASP A 84 -5.99 -4.84 7.25
N ILE A 85 -6.95 -5.61 6.76
CA ILE A 85 -7.75 -6.55 7.56
C ILE A 85 -7.34 -8.00 7.26
N HIS A 86 -7.52 -8.88 8.22
CA HIS A 86 -6.99 -10.24 8.20
C HIS A 86 -8.10 -11.30 8.28
N GLU A 87 -9.24 -10.94 8.88
CA GLU A 87 -10.40 -11.81 9.01
C GLU A 87 -11.70 -11.05 8.68
N SER A 88 -12.72 -11.77 8.18
CA SER A 88 -13.98 -11.17 7.70
C SER A 88 -14.68 -10.26 8.74
N PRO A 89 -14.76 -10.60 10.03
CA PRO A 89 -15.39 -9.73 11.04
C PRO A 89 -14.67 -8.38 11.23
N GLU A 90 -13.37 -8.33 10.94
CA GLU A 90 -12.56 -7.12 11.10
C GLU A 90 -12.92 -6.03 10.10
N ALA A 91 -13.48 -6.41 8.94
CA ALA A 91 -13.88 -5.46 7.90
C ALA A 91 -14.81 -4.36 8.45
N LYS A 92 -15.86 -4.78 9.17
CA LYS A 92 -16.83 -3.84 9.76
C LYS A 92 -16.19 -2.96 10.83
N ILE A 93 -15.33 -3.53 11.68
CA ILE A 93 -14.66 -2.82 12.76
C ILE A 93 -13.72 -1.77 12.19
N ALA A 94 -12.80 -2.16 11.30
CA ALA A 94 -11.83 -1.26 10.71
C ALA A 94 -12.49 -0.15 9.87
N ALA A 95 -13.61 -0.44 9.19
CA ALA A 95 -14.35 0.53 8.39
C ALA A 95 -14.92 1.71 9.19
N GLU A 96 -15.08 1.58 10.52
CA GLU A 96 -15.47 2.71 11.38
C GLU A 96 -14.35 3.75 11.52
N TYR A 97 -13.09 3.35 11.31
CA TYR A 97 -11.91 4.17 11.56
C TYR A 97 -11.24 4.67 10.29
N VAL A 98 -11.26 3.87 9.20
CA VAL A 98 -10.51 4.18 7.97
C VAL A 98 -11.40 4.36 6.73
N ASP A 99 -10.82 4.99 5.71
CA ASP A 99 -11.49 5.25 4.42
C ASP A 99 -11.34 4.08 3.44
N ILE A 100 -10.22 3.36 3.53
CA ILE A 100 -9.84 2.30 2.61
C ILE A 100 -9.46 1.05 3.41
N LEU A 101 -10.06 -0.09 3.05
CA LEU A 101 -9.70 -1.41 3.57
C LEU A 101 -8.74 -2.10 2.62
N GLN A 102 -7.58 -2.52 3.12
CA GLN A 102 -6.59 -3.25 2.34
C GLN A 102 -6.70 -4.75 2.58
N ILE A 103 -6.64 -5.53 1.50
CA ILE A 103 -6.59 -6.99 1.53
C ILE A 103 -5.13 -7.43 1.37
N PRO A 104 -4.54 -8.12 2.36
CA PRO A 104 -3.19 -8.65 2.27
C PRO A 104 -3.00 -9.61 1.09
N ALA A 105 -1.77 -9.65 0.55
CA ALA A 105 -1.43 -10.43 -0.64
C ALA A 105 -1.75 -11.93 -0.49
N PHE A 106 -1.53 -12.53 0.69
CA PHE A 106 -1.87 -13.94 0.93
C PHE A 106 -3.39 -14.20 1.01
N LEU A 107 -4.17 -13.16 1.29
CA LEU A 107 -5.62 -13.25 1.51
C LEU A 107 -6.44 -12.79 0.30
N CYS A 108 -5.80 -12.37 -0.78
CA CYS A 108 -6.46 -11.80 -1.96
C CYS A 108 -7.41 -12.76 -2.70
N ARG A 109 -7.43 -14.06 -2.38
CA ARG A 109 -8.41 -15.03 -2.92
C ARG A 109 -9.54 -15.39 -1.94
N GLN A 110 -9.50 -14.89 -0.70
CA GLN A 110 -10.47 -15.24 0.33
C GLN A 110 -11.80 -14.55 0.05
N THR A 111 -12.76 -15.31 -0.51
CA THR A 111 -14.05 -14.77 -0.97
C THR A 111 -14.82 -14.07 0.14
N GLU A 112 -14.91 -14.68 1.32
CA GLU A 112 -15.64 -14.10 2.44
C GLU A 112 -15.01 -12.78 2.92
N LEU A 113 -13.68 -12.71 2.97
CA LEU A 113 -12.97 -11.48 3.35
C LEU A 113 -13.20 -10.35 2.34
N LEU A 114 -13.15 -10.67 1.04
CA LEU A 114 -13.41 -9.71 -0.05
C LEU A 114 -14.85 -9.20 -0.03
N GLN A 115 -15.81 -10.10 0.19
CA GLN A 115 -17.22 -9.75 0.31
C GLN A 115 -17.48 -8.92 1.57
N ALA A 116 -16.88 -9.29 2.71
CA ALA A 116 -16.99 -8.54 3.95
C ALA A 116 -16.44 -7.12 3.81
N ALA A 117 -15.26 -6.96 3.20
CA ALA A 117 -14.68 -5.65 2.89
C ALA A 117 -15.60 -4.83 1.96
N GLY A 118 -16.08 -5.43 0.87
CA GLY A 118 -16.98 -4.75 -0.08
C GLY A 118 -18.31 -4.33 0.55
N SER A 119 -18.87 -5.15 1.44
CA SER A 119 -20.16 -4.89 2.10
C SER A 119 -20.12 -3.68 3.04
N THR A 120 -18.94 -3.17 3.38
CA THR A 120 -18.79 -1.93 4.16
C THR A 120 -19.05 -0.66 3.35
N GLY A 121 -19.07 -0.75 2.01
CA GLY A 121 -19.16 0.42 1.12
C GLY A 121 -17.86 1.24 1.02
N LYS A 122 -16.80 0.87 1.73
CA LYS A 122 -15.49 1.53 1.66
C LYS A 122 -14.78 1.23 0.34
N ILE A 123 -13.69 1.95 0.09
CA ILE A 123 -12.75 1.59 -0.97
C ILE A 123 -12.01 0.32 -0.53
N VAL A 124 -11.81 -0.63 -1.44
CA VAL A 124 -11.07 -1.86 -1.16
C VAL A 124 -9.79 -1.89 -1.99
N ASN A 125 -8.63 -1.89 -1.34
CA ASN A 125 -7.33 -2.06 -2.01
C ASN A 125 -6.87 -3.53 -1.93
N ILE A 126 -6.79 -4.23 -3.05
CA ILE A 126 -6.40 -5.64 -3.09
C ILE A 126 -4.94 -5.74 -3.51
N LYS A 127 -4.08 -6.24 -2.62
CA LYS A 127 -2.69 -6.58 -2.95
C LYS A 127 -2.67 -7.85 -3.78
N LYS A 128 -2.05 -7.83 -4.97
CA LYS A 128 -1.87 -9.04 -5.78
C LYS A 128 -1.05 -10.06 -4.99
N GLY A 129 -1.57 -11.27 -4.83
CA GLY A 129 -0.82 -12.38 -4.26
C GLY A 129 0.42 -12.68 -5.10
N GLN A 130 1.54 -13.00 -4.45
CA GLN A 130 2.80 -13.33 -5.13
C GLN A 130 2.68 -14.58 -6.03
N PHE A 131 1.62 -15.36 -5.85
CA PHE A 131 1.28 -16.56 -6.62
C PHE A 131 0.23 -16.32 -7.73
N LEU A 132 -0.27 -15.09 -7.89
CA LEU A 132 -1.32 -14.77 -8.86
C LEU A 132 -0.74 -14.20 -10.15
N ALA A 133 -1.28 -14.70 -11.27
CA ALA A 133 -1.16 -14.03 -12.56
C ALA A 133 -1.93 -12.69 -12.55
N PRO A 134 -1.49 -11.70 -13.34
CA PRO A 134 -2.09 -10.37 -13.33
C PRO A 134 -3.56 -10.33 -13.79
N ASP A 135 -3.96 -11.17 -14.73
CA ASP A 135 -5.32 -11.27 -15.24
C ASP A 135 -6.30 -11.90 -14.23
N ASP A 136 -5.81 -12.74 -13.31
CA ASP A 136 -6.65 -13.40 -12.31
C ASP A 136 -7.12 -12.48 -11.17
N ILE A 137 -6.47 -11.33 -10.96
CA ILE A 137 -6.86 -10.41 -9.88
C ILE A 137 -8.20 -9.73 -10.16
N GLY A 138 -8.59 -9.57 -11.42
CA GLY A 138 -9.87 -8.98 -11.81
C GLY A 138 -11.06 -9.75 -11.22
N LYS A 139 -10.97 -11.08 -11.17
CA LYS A 139 -11.98 -11.95 -10.52
C LYS A 139 -12.09 -11.67 -9.02
N GLN A 140 -11.02 -11.22 -8.37
CA GLN A 140 -11.04 -10.87 -6.94
C GLN A 140 -11.64 -9.48 -6.74
N ALA A 141 -11.34 -8.54 -7.64
CA ALA A 141 -11.96 -7.22 -7.65
C ALA A 141 -13.47 -7.29 -7.86
N GLU A 142 -13.94 -8.20 -8.72
CA GLU A 142 -15.37 -8.42 -8.97
C GLU A 142 -16.12 -8.85 -7.69
N LYS A 143 -15.51 -9.70 -6.84
CA LYS A 143 -16.12 -10.13 -5.58
C LYS A 143 -16.37 -8.95 -4.63
N ALA A 144 -15.38 -8.08 -4.45
CA ALA A 144 -15.51 -6.89 -3.62
C ALA A 144 -16.49 -5.87 -4.23
N SER A 145 -16.42 -5.67 -5.55
CA SER A 145 -17.31 -4.76 -6.29
C SER A 145 -18.78 -5.19 -6.20
N LYS A 146 -19.08 -6.47 -6.46
CA LYS A 146 -20.45 -7.03 -6.37
C LYS A 146 -21.00 -7.02 -4.95
N ALA A 147 -20.14 -7.05 -3.94
CA ALA A 147 -20.55 -6.94 -2.54
C ALA A 147 -20.85 -5.50 -2.09
N GLY A 148 -20.53 -4.48 -2.91
CA GLY A 148 -20.89 -3.09 -2.65
C GLY A 148 -19.73 -2.13 -2.39
N ALA A 149 -18.48 -2.52 -2.67
CA ALA A 149 -17.34 -1.60 -2.54
C ALA A 149 -17.56 -0.33 -3.39
N SER A 150 -17.31 0.86 -2.83
CA SER A 150 -17.45 2.12 -3.57
C SER A 150 -16.39 2.29 -4.66
N SER A 151 -15.23 1.68 -4.47
CA SER A 151 -14.19 1.53 -5.48
C SER A 151 -13.30 0.35 -5.11
N VAL A 152 -12.66 -0.27 -6.10
CA VAL A 152 -11.65 -1.31 -5.88
C VAL A 152 -10.35 -0.86 -6.54
N TRP A 153 -9.25 -0.88 -5.78
CA TRP A 153 -7.89 -0.61 -6.25
C TRP A 153 -7.11 -1.92 -6.28
N LEU A 154 -6.19 -2.04 -7.24
CA LEU A 154 -5.35 -3.22 -7.41
C LEU A 154 -3.89 -2.84 -7.21
N THR A 155 -3.19 -3.50 -6.30
CA THR A 155 -1.78 -3.20 -6.03
C THR A 155 -0.85 -4.31 -6.51
N GLU A 156 0.06 -4.00 -7.45
CA GLU A 156 1.23 -4.84 -7.75
C GLU A 156 2.22 -4.78 -6.59
N ARG A 157 2.74 -5.94 -6.16
CA ARG A 157 3.75 -6.05 -5.10
C ARG A 157 4.82 -7.10 -5.38
N GLY A 158 5.02 -7.52 -6.61
CA GLY A 158 5.91 -8.60 -7.02
C GLY A 158 5.24 -9.98 -7.03
N THR A 159 5.88 -10.89 -7.76
CA THR A 159 5.48 -12.28 -7.99
C THR A 159 6.65 -13.19 -7.58
N THR A 160 6.35 -14.35 -6.99
CA THR A 160 7.37 -15.33 -6.55
C THR A 160 8.30 -15.69 -7.69
N PHE A 161 9.61 -15.53 -7.46
CA PHE A 161 10.65 -15.85 -8.44
C PHE A 161 11.68 -16.79 -7.84
N GLY A 162 11.44 -18.10 -7.94
CA GLY A 162 12.24 -19.07 -7.21
C GLY A 162 12.05 -18.95 -5.69
N TYR A 163 13.09 -19.24 -4.92
CA TYR A 163 13.05 -19.18 -3.47
C TYR A 163 13.60 -17.85 -2.95
N HIS A 164 12.95 -17.30 -1.93
CA HIS A 164 13.37 -16.08 -1.22
C HIS A 164 13.49 -14.82 -2.08
N ASP A 165 12.84 -14.78 -3.24
CA ASP A 165 12.92 -13.65 -4.15
C ASP A 165 11.59 -13.35 -4.85
N LEU A 166 11.49 -12.13 -5.33
CA LEU A 166 10.33 -11.59 -6.02
C LEU A 166 10.76 -10.82 -7.26
N VAL A 167 9.99 -10.97 -8.34
CA VAL A 167 10.15 -10.19 -9.56
C VAL A 167 8.91 -9.35 -9.81
N VAL A 168 9.11 -8.12 -10.28
CA VAL A 168 8.03 -7.27 -10.80
C VAL A 168 7.98 -7.42 -12.30
N ASP A 169 6.96 -8.12 -12.80
CA ASP A 169 6.64 -8.12 -14.22
C ASP A 169 5.81 -6.87 -14.55
N PHE A 170 6.45 -5.82 -15.05
CA PHE A 170 5.77 -4.54 -15.35
C PHE A 170 4.62 -4.66 -16.37
N ARG A 171 4.53 -5.75 -17.15
CA ARG A 171 3.36 -6.03 -18.00
C ARG A 171 2.09 -6.20 -17.17
N SER A 172 2.22 -6.62 -15.91
CA SER A 172 1.10 -6.76 -14.98
C SER A 172 0.33 -5.46 -14.79
N LEU A 173 1.01 -4.31 -14.79
CA LEU A 173 0.39 -3.01 -14.60
C LEU A 173 -0.56 -2.70 -15.76
N LEU A 174 -0.16 -3.03 -16.98
CA LEU A 174 -0.98 -2.86 -18.17
C LEU A 174 -2.14 -3.85 -18.20
N ILE A 175 -1.87 -5.13 -17.94
CA ILE A 175 -2.90 -6.19 -17.92
C ILE A 175 -3.96 -5.90 -16.84
N MET A 176 -3.55 -5.52 -15.63
CA MET A 176 -4.50 -5.18 -14.57
C MET A 176 -5.31 -3.92 -14.91
N LYS A 177 -4.73 -2.94 -15.63
CA LYS A 177 -5.42 -1.71 -16.05
C LYS A 177 -6.61 -2.00 -16.97
N GLU A 178 -6.58 -3.09 -17.74
CA GLU A 178 -7.70 -3.56 -18.58
C GLU A 178 -8.96 -3.91 -17.76
N THR A 179 -8.81 -4.17 -16.45
CA THR A 179 -9.96 -4.40 -15.55
C THR A 179 -10.78 -3.13 -15.26
N GLY A 180 -10.25 -1.94 -15.60
CA GLY A 180 -10.89 -0.65 -15.34
C GLY A 180 -10.74 -0.13 -13.91
N HIS A 181 -9.98 -0.83 -13.06
CA HIS A 181 -9.68 -0.42 -11.69
C HIS A 181 -8.39 0.42 -11.59
N PRO A 182 -8.29 1.37 -10.64
CA PRO A 182 -7.03 2.07 -10.35
C PRO A 182 -5.91 1.10 -9.97
N ILE A 183 -4.74 1.29 -10.59
CA ILE A 183 -3.56 0.44 -10.41
C ILE A 183 -2.52 1.15 -9.54
N MET A 184 -2.20 0.52 -8.42
CA MET A 184 -1.17 0.96 -7.49
C MET A 184 0.09 0.10 -7.66
N TYR A 185 1.26 0.70 -7.44
CA TYR A 185 2.52 -0.02 -7.33
C TYR A 185 3.08 0.06 -5.92
N ASP A 186 3.30 -1.09 -5.27
CA ASP A 186 3.95 -1.19 -3.97
C ASP A 186 5.47 -1.16 -4.13
N ALA A 187 6.07 0.00 -3.90
CA ALA A 187 7.49 0.22 -4.09
C ALA A 187 8.35 -0.39 -2.98
N THR A 188 7.79 -0.76 -1.83
CA THR A 188 8.55 -1.37 -0.73
C THR A 188 8.46 -2.88 -0.76
N HIS A 189 7.26 -3.43 -0.76
CA HIS A 189 7.03 -4.87 -0.65
C HIS A 189 7.42 -5.66 -1.90
N SER A 190 7.46 -5.01 -3.07
CA SER A 190 8.02 -5.59 -4.30
C SER A 190 9.50 -5.96 -4.21
N LEU A 191 10.20 -5.41 -3.21
CA LEU A 191 11.63 -5.56 -3.01
C LEU A 191 11.97 -6.32 -1.73
N GLN A 192 10.97 -6.95 -1.10
CA GLN A 192 11.21 -7.86 0.02
C GLN A 192 11.84 -9.16 -0.48
N LEU A 193 12.72 -9.73 0.34
CA LEU A 193 13.27 -11.07 0.16
C LEU A 193 12.57 -12.00 1.17
N PRO A 194 11.51 -12.73 0.76
CA PRO A 194 10.66 -13.44 1.70
C PRO A 194 11.40 -14.59 2.38
N GLY A 195 11.37 -14.67 3.73
CA GLY A 195 11.78 -15.88 4.46
C GLY A 195 13.30 -16.20 4.47
N GLY A 196 14.17 -15.22 4.26
CA GLY A 196 15.65 -15.40 4.28
C GLY A 196 16.31 -15.46 5.67
N GLY A 197 15.55 -15.57 6.77
CA GLY A 197 16.03 -15.57 8.15
C GLY A 197 14.88 -15.42 9.17
N GLU A 198 15.17 -14.94 10.38
CA GLU A 198 14.13 -14.65 11.41
C GLU A 198 13.14 -13.55 10.97
N GLN A 199 13.54 -12.72 10.01
CA GLN A 199 12.73 -11.68 9.39
C GLN A 199 12.98 -11.67 7.87
N SER A 200 12.01 -11.20 7.09
CA SER A 200 12.21 -10.97 5.65
C SER A 200 13.27 -9.89 5.42
N GLY A 201 14.18 -10.16 4.49
CA GLY A 201 15.15 -9.18 4.03
C GLY A 201 14.55 -8.20 3.02
N GLY A 202 15.40 -7.40 2.38
CA GLY A 202 14.92 -6.46 1.37
C GLY A 202 16.01 -5.68 0.65
N LEU A 203 15.66 -5.20 -0.54
CA LEU A 203 16.54 -4.47 -1.46
C LEU A 203 16.16 -3.00 -1.53
N ARG A 204 16.27 -2.28 -0.40
CA ARG A 204 15.87 -0.85 -0.28
C ARG A 204 16.47 0.05 -1.37
N ALA A 205 17.70 -0.23 -1.80
CA ALA A 205 18.37 0.53 -2.85
C ALA A 205 17.60 0.53 -4.19
N TYR A 206 16.75 -0.47 -4.42
CA TYR A 206 16.00 -0.63 -5.66
C TYR A 206 14.63 0.07 -5.65
N ILE A 207 14.20 0.66 -4.52
CA ILE A 207 12.90 1.33 -4.38
C ILE A 207 12.77 2.45 -5.41
N LYS A 208 13.72 3.40 -5.44
CA LYS A 208 13.69 4.54 -6.38
C LYS A 208 13.68 4.10 -7.86
N PRO A 209 14.59 3.24 -8.35
CA PRO A 209 14.57 2.85 -9.76
C PRO A 209 13.30 2.08 -10.15
N LEU A 210 12.80 1.14 -9.33
CA LEU A 210 11.60 0.39 -9.69
C LEU A 210 10.31 1.22 -9.60
N ALA A 211 10.22 2.15 -8.65
CA ALA A 211 9.14 3.12 -8.63
C ALA A 211 9.12 4.00 -9.89
N ARG A 212 10.28 4.47 -10.35
CA ARG A 212 10.37 5.23 -11.60
C ARG A 212 9.97 4.39 -12.81
N ALA A 213 10.34 3.11 -12.85
CA ALA A 213 9.87 2.20 -13.88
C ALA A 213 8.34 2.05 -13.86
N ALA A 214 7.72 1.91 -12.68
CA ALA A 214 6.26 1.83 -12.54
C ALA A 214 5.57 3.11 -13.01
N MET A 215 6.10 4.29 -12.64
CA MET A 215 5.61 5.59 -13.13
C MET A 215 5.67 5.68 -14.65
N ALA A 216 6.78 5.23 -15.26
CA ALA A 216 6.98 5.27 -16.71
C ALA A 216 6.00 4.34 -17.47
N VAL A 217 5.57 3.25 -16.85
CA VAL A 217 4.57 2.33 -17.44
C VAL A 217 3.15 2.91 -17.37
N GLY A 218 2.86 3.77 -16.39
CA GLY A 218 1.58 4.49 -16.29
C GLY A 218 0.61 3.88 -15.26
N ILE A 219 0.95 4.02 -13.98
CA ILE A 219 0.12 3.67 -12.81
C ILE A 219 -0.73 4.85 -12.30
N ASP A 220 -1.77 4.56 -11.52
CA ASP A 220 -2.65 5.57 -10.92
C ASP A 220 -2.17 6.03 -9.53
N GLY A 221 -1.31 5.25 -8.88
CA GLY A 221 -0.73 5.62 -7.60
C GLY A 221 0.44 4.74 -7.15
N ILE A 222 1.15 5.21 -6.13
CA ILE A 222 2.26 4.49 -5.52
C ILE A 222 1.99 4.21 -4.05
N PHE A 223 2.34 3.01 -3.60
CA PHE A 223 2.36 2.61 -2.20
C PHE A 223 3.81 2.55 -1.73
N ILE A 224 4.13 3.20 -0.61
CA ILE A 224 5.48 3.22 -0.05
C ILE A 224 5.43 3.29 1.48
N GLU A 225 5.99 2.29 2.15
CA GLU A 225 6.20 2.37 3.59
C GLU A 225 7.44 3.20 3.91
N THR A 226 7.37 4.00 4.96
CA THR A 226 8.46 4.90 5.35
C THR A 226 8.55 5.06 6.86
N HIS A 227 9.79 5.18 7.33
CA HIS A 227 10.11 5.31 8.75
C HIS A 227 11.20 6.37 8.94
N PRO A 228 11.17 7.16 10.04
CA PRO A 228 12.26 8.09 10.37
C PRO A 228 13.61 7.39 10.53
N GLN A 229 13.61 6.17 11.07
CA GLN A 229 14.78 5.35 11.37
C GLN A 229 14.52 3.89 10.94
N PRO A 230 14.52 3.55 9.63
CA PRO A 230 14.09 2.24 9.14
C PRO A 230 14.77 1.05 9.83
N GLU A 231 16.03 1.20 10.23
CA GLU A 231 16.81 0.21 10.97
C GLU A 231 16.25 -0.11 12.37
N LYS A 232 15.44 0.77 12.96
CA LYS A 232 14.79 0.57 14.25
C LYS A 232 13.32 0.17 14.15
N ALA A 233 12.78 0.08 12.94
CA ALA A 233 11.38 -0.26 12.75
C ALA A 233 11.08 -1.70 13.23
N LEU A 234 9.91 -1.89 13.84
CA LEU A 234 9.49 -3.17 14.44
C LEU A 234 8.93 -4.17 13.40
N SER A 235 8.72 -3.71 12.16
CA SER A 235 8.38 -4.51 10.99
C SER A 235 9.03 -3.95 9.73
N ASP A 236 9.39 -4.84 8.82
CA ASP A 236 9.81 -4.55 7.44
C ASP A 236 10.96 -3.53 7.36
N SER A 237 11.81 -3.51 8.39
CA SER A 237 12.95 -2.61 8.57
C SER A 237 13.86 -2.58 7.34
N ALA A 238 14.07 -3.73 6.69
CA ALA A 238 14.89 -3.87 5.48
C ALA A 238 14.34 -3.13 4.25
N THR A 239 13.05 -2.80 4.21
CA THR A 239 12.38 -2.21 3.03
C THR A 239 11.68 -0.89 3.28
N GLN A 240 11.44 -0.48 4.53
CA GLN A 240 10.90 0.85 4.77
C GLN A 240 11.85 1.94 4.24
N PHE A 241 11.29 2.90 3.51
CA PHE A 241 12.03 3.99 2.90
C PHE A 241 12.38 5.06 3.95
N PRO A 242 13.58 5.66 3.95
CA PRO A 242 13.95 6.64 4.96
C PRO A 242 13.14 7.92 4.78
N LEU A 243 12.41 8.35 5.82
CA LEU A 243 11.50 9.49 5.77
C LEU A 243 12.17 10.78 5.27
N ILE A 244 13.43 10.99 5.66
CA ILE A 244 14.23 12.16 5.25
C ILE A 244 14.38 12.29 3.72
N HIS A 245 14.28 11.19 2.98
CA HIS A 245 14.39 11.20 1.52
C HIS A 245 13.05 11.37 0.79
N MET A 246 11.90 11.30 1.50
CA MET A 246 10.57 11.36 0.90
C MET A 246 10.36 12.63 0.08
N LYS A 247 10.81 13.79 0.57
CA LYS A 247 10.67 15.07 -0.16
C LYS A 247 11.28 15.02 -1.55
N SER A 248 12.58 14.74 -1.62
CA SER A 248 13.31 14.65 -2.89
C SER A 248 12.68 13.63 -3.82
N PHE A 249 12.27 12.49 -3.28
CA PHE A 249 11.76 11.39 -4.08
C PHE A 249 10.36 11.67 -4.63
N LEU A 250 9.44 12.24 -3.85
CA LEU A 250 8.11 12.59 -4.35
C LEU A 250 8.17 13.68 -5.42
N HIS A 251 9.08 14.66 -5.28
CA HIS A 251 9.34 15.64 -6.34
C HIS A 251 9.87 14.99 -7.62
N GLU A 252 10.80 14.04 -7.53
CA GLU A 252 11.28 13.26 -8.68
C GLU A 252 10.10 12.53 -9.38
N LEU A 253 9.22 11.89 -8.61
CA LEU A 253 8.04 11.18 -9.16
C LEU A 253 7.04 12.14 -9.80
N ALA A 254 6.81 13.31 -9.22
CA ALA A 254 5.90 14.32 -9.78
C ALA A 254 6.42 14.86 -11.12
N GLN A 255 7.73 15.12 -11.23
CA GLN A 255 8.39 15.51 -12.47
C GLN A 255 8.26 14.42 -13.53
N LEU A 256 8.55 13.16 -13.16
CA LEU A 256 8.43 12.03 -14.09
C LEU A 256 6.98 11.88 -14.57
N ARG A 257 6.00 11.97 -13.67
CA ARG A 257 4.58 11.93 -14.03
C ARG A 257 4.22 13.01 -15.04
N HIS A 258 4.69 14.24 -14.86
CA HIS A 258 4.44 15.33 -15.79
C HIS A 258 4.96 15.01 -17.19
N VAL A 259 6.17 14.44 -17.29
CA VAL A 259 6.74 14.02 -18.58
C VAL A 259 5.92 12.88 -19.20
N ILE A 260 5.59 11.84 -18.44
CA ILE A 260 4.83 10.69 -18.96
C ILE A 260 3.43 11.12 -19.44
N ASN A 261 2.75 11.98 -18.70
CA ASN A 261 1.44 12.52 -19.10
C ASN A 261 1.49 13.39 -20.37
N SER A 262 2.67 13.83 -20.81
CA SER A 262 2.83 14.56 -22.08
C SER A 262 2.89 13.66 -23.32
N PHE A 263 3.03 12.35 -23.12
CA PHE A 263 3.05 11.35 -24.20
C PHE A 263 1.64 10.84 -24.57
N GLU A 264 0.63 11.15 -23.75
CA GLU A 264 -0.78 10.79 -23.93
C GLU A 264 -1.63 11.96 -24.45
#